data_AF-A0A379E008-F1
#
_entry.id   AF-A0A379E008-F1
#
_cell.length_a   1.000
_cell.length_b   1.000
_cell.length_c   1.000
_cell.angle_alpha   90.00
_cell.angle_beta   90.00
_cell.angle_gamma   90.00
#
_symmetry.space_group_name_H-M   'P 1'
#
loop_
_entity.id
_entity.type
_entity.pdbx_description
1 polymer ?
#
loop_
_entity_poly.entity_id
_entity_poly.type
_entity_poly.pdbx_seq_one_letter_code
_entity_poly.pdbx_strand_id
1 'polypeptide(L)'
;MKLENKEFGFEHFANEMAKLRKGQHFDYLVTIVGEDFGKEEGLGCIYILENTETHARCSVKQMAKQVGDEYVIPSVFKLWADADLLEREVYDFYGIKFLGHPDMRRLYLRNDFVGYPLRKDYDMDPAKNMYTTEDDIEVDTTTEWNLDSDGKLVSTTHKLFTDDEFVVNIGPQHPSTHGVLRLQTILDGEKVKRIYPHLGYIHRGIEKMCESYTYPQTLALTDRMNYLSAMMHRHALVGVIEEAMGIELTDRIQYIRTIMDELQRIDNHLLYTSCCAQDLGALTGMLYGMRDREHVLNVMEETTGGRLIQNYYRIGGLQDDIDPNFVANTKALCKYLRPMIQEYLDVFGDNIITHQRFENIGTMNQEDCISYAVTGPAGRASGWRNDVRKYHPYAVYNKVNFEEVVMSNGDSMDRYYCHIKEMYQSLDIIEQLIDNIPEGDFYIKQKPIIKVPEGQWYFSVEGASGEFGAYLDSRGDKSPYRLKFRPMGLTLVGAMDKMLKGQKIADLVTTGAALDFVIPDIDR
;
A
#
# COMPACT_ATOMS: atom_id res chain seq x y z
N MET A 1 14.36 -4.64 8.33
CA MET A 1 15.33 -5.68 7.96
C MET A 1 16.38 -5.12 7.01
N LYS A 2 17.69 -5.32 7.29
CA LYS A 2 18.75 -5.12 6.27
C LYS A 2 18.64 -6.19 5.19
N LEU A 3 18.65 -5.79 3.92
CA LEU A 3 18.49 -6.69 2.80
C LEU A 3 19.81 -7.37 2.42
N GLU A 4 19.74 -8.68 2.21
CA GLU A 4 20.83 -9.51 1.68
C GLU A 4 20.40 -10.06 0.32
N ASN A 5 20.66 -9.29 -0.73
CA ASN A 5 20.13 -9.62 -2.05
C ASN A 5 20.81 -10.84 -2.65
N LYS A 6 20.00 -11.81 -3.07
CA LYS A 6 20.42 -12.89 -3.95
C LYS A 6 20.54 -12.34 -5.38
N GLU A 7 21.52 -12.82 -6.13
CA GLU A 7 21.70 -12.49 -7.54
C GLU A 7 21.75 -13.78 -8.36
N PHE A 8 20.88 -13.88 -9.38
CA PHE A 8 20.74 -15.09 -10.20
C PHE A 8 21.30 -14.95 -11.62
N GLY A 9 21.52 -13.71 -12.07
CA GLY A 9 21.91 -13.42 -13.45
C GLY A 9 20.74 -13.56 -14.44
N PHE A 10 20.82 -12.83 -15.55
CA PHE A 10 19.71 -12.66 -16.48
C PHE A 10 19.16 -13.98 -17.06
N GLU A 11 20.04 -14.88 -17.49
CA GLU A 11 19.66 -16.13 -18.17
C GLU A 11 18.98 -17.14 -17.24
N HIS A 12 19.14 -17.02 -15.93
CA HIS A 12 18.62 -17.99 -14.95
C HIS A 12 17.53 -17.38 -14.04
N PHE A 13 17.36 -16.05 -14.08
CA PHE A 13 16.46 -15.30 -13.22
C PHE A 13 15.05 -15.92 -13.13
N ALA A 14 14.34 -16.09 -14.25
CA ALA A 14 12.97 -16.62 -14.24
C ALA A 14 12.88 -18.03 -13.64
N ASN A 15 13.88 -18.89 -13.91
CA ASN A 15 13.91 -20.25 -13.40
C ASN A 15 14.22 -20.28 -11.89
N GLU A 16 15.14 -19.45 -11.41
CA GLU A 16 15.46 -19.36 -9.98
C GLU A 16 14.31 -18.71 -9.19
N MET A 17 13.64 -17.69 -9.73
CA MET A 17 12.43 -17.12 -9.13
C MET A 17 11.31 -18.17 -9.04
N ALA A 18 11.14 -19.00 -10.08
CA ALA A 18 10.18 -20.11 -10.04
C ALA A 18 10.54 -21.17 -8.97
N LYS A 19 11.84 -21.44 -8.76
CA LYS A 19 12.33 -22.32 -7.68
C LYS A 19 12.10 -21.70 -6.29
N LEU A 20 12.27 -20.40 -6.12
CA LEU A 20 11.92 -19.73 -4.87
C LEU A 20 10.44 -19.89 -4.56
N ARG A 21 9.57 -19.62 -5.54
CA ARG A 21 8.11 -19.78 -5.37
C ARG A 21 7.71 -21.22 -5.08
N LYS A 22 8.07 -22.18 -5.95
CA LYS A 22 7.56 -23.55 -5.87
C LYS A 22 8.38 -24.47 -4.96
N GLY A 23 9.68 -24.25 -4.86
CA GLY A 23 10.60 -25.11 -4.12
C GLY A 23 10.82 -24.65 -2.67
N GLN A 24 10.81 -23.34 -2.41
CA GLN A 24 10.99 -22.76 -1.08
C GLN A 24 9.75 -22.04 -0.55
N HIS A 25 8.63 -22.11 -1.28
CA HIS A 25 7.34 -21.54 -0.88
C HIS A 25 7.38 -20.03 -0.62
N PHE A 26 8.18 -19.28 -1.39
CA PHE A 26 8.09 -17.80 -1.43
C PHE A 26 6.93 -17.40 -2.36
N ASP A 27 5.71 -17.57 -1.89
CA ASP A 27 4.47 -17.43 -2.64
C ASP A 27 3.88 -16.01 -2.60
N TYR A 28 4.33 -15.17 -1.67
CA TYR A 28 3.93 -13.77 -1.55
C TYR A 28 5.02 -12.82 -2.10
N LEU A 29 4.71 -12.10 -3.19
CA LEU A 29 5.54 -11.00 -3.69
C LEU A 29 5.17 -9.72 -2.93
N VAL A 30 6.05 -9.27 -2.04
CA VAL A 30 5.81 -8.10 -1.19
C VAL A 30 5.83 -6.81 -2.02
N THR A 31 6.89 -6.62 -2.81
CA THR A 31 7.01 -5.48 -3.73
C THR A 31 8.16 -5.69 -4.75
N ILE A 32 8.13 -4.92 -5.83
CA ILE A 32 9.25 -4.76 -6.77
C ILE A 32 9.72 -3.31 -6.69
N VAL A 33 11.01 -3.11 -6.46
CA VAL A 33 11.65 -1.80 -6.40
C VAL A 33 12.47 -1.62 -7.67
N GLY A 34 12.01 -0.76 -8.57
CA GLY A 34 12.85 -0.26 -9.66
C GLY A 34 13.87 0.75 -9.15
N GLU A 35 15.11 0.63 -9.60
CA GLU A 35 16.18 1.54 -9.20
C GLU A 35 17.20 1.75 -10.35
N ASP A 36 17.70 2.97 -10.45
CA ASP A 36 18.90 3.30 -11.21
C ASP A 36 20.05 3.34 -10.21
N PHE A 37 20.88 2.28 -10.21
CA PHE A 37 21.99 2.08 -9.28
C PHE A 37 23.21 2.94 -9.66
N GLY A 38 23.07 3.87 -10.61
CA GLY A 38 24.10 4.78 -11.05
C GLY A 38 24.87 4.26 -12.26
N LYS A 39 25.84 5.05 -12.73
CA LYS A 39 26.53 4.83 -14.01
C LYS A 39 27.34 3.53 -14.08
N GLU A 40 27.75 2.99 -12.93
CA GLU A 40 28.60 1.79 -12.88
C GLU A 40 27.78 0.50 -12.95
N GLU A 41 26.60 0.49 -12.30
CA GLU A 41 25.74 -0.70 -12.22
C GLU A 41 24.62 -0.66 -13.27
N GLY A 42 24.00 0.51 -13.49
CA GLY A 42 22.89 0.70 -14.40
C GLY A 42 21.52 0.48 -13.76
N LEU A 43 20.52 0.17 -14.61
CA LEU A 43 19.13 -0.01 -14.19
C LEU A 43 18.89 -1.44 -13.69
N GLY A 44 18.03 -1.60 -12.69
CA GLY A 44 17.63 -2.93 -12.21
C GLY A 44 16.43 -2.89 -11.28
N CYS A 45 16.13 -4.06 -10.73
CA CYS A 45 15.04 -4.26 -9.78
C CYS A 45 15.51 -5.01 -8.53
N ILE A 46 14.90 -4.69 -7.39
CA ILE A 46 14.94 -5.51 -6.17
C ILE A 46 13.55 -6.06 -5.92
N TYR A 47 13.46 -7.38 -5.82
CA TYR A 47 12.25 -8.13 -5.51
C TYR A 47 12.29 -8.50 -4.04
N ILE A 48 11.24 -8.18 -3.29
CA ILE A 48 11.08 -8.61 -1.90
C ILE A 48 9.98 -9.67 -1.86
N LEU A 49 10.31 -10.84 -1.34
CA LEU A 49 9.45 -12.00 -1.29
C LEU A 49 9.28 -12.46 0.16
N GLU A 50 8.12 -13.01 0.48
CA GLU A 50 7.83 -13.64 1.75
C GLU A 50 7.27 -15.05 1.53
N ASN A 51 7.65 -15.96 2.42
CA ASN A 51 7.05 -17.28 2.51
C ASN A 51 5.89 -17.23 3.51
N THR A 52 4.67 -17.49 3.06
CA THR A 52 3.47 -17.29 3.90
C THR A 52 3.30 -18.32 5.02
N GLU A 53 4.01 -19.46 4.97
CA GLU A 53 3.99 -20.48 6.03
C GLU A 53 4.97 -20.16 7.18
N THR A 54 6.12 -19.58 6.86
CA THR A 54 7.22 -19.33 7.82
C THR A 54 7.43 -17.85 8.14
N HIS A 55 6.82 -16.97 7.35
CA HIS A 55 7.02 -15.52 7.36
C HIS A 55 8.47 -15.07 7.13
N ALA A 56 9.32 -15.97 6.62
CA ALA A 56 10.67 -15.61 6.24
C ALA A 56 10.64 -14.72 5.00
N ARG A 57 11.37 -13.60 5.06
CA ARG A 57 11.56 -12.70 3.91
C ARG A 57 12.89 -12.94 3.24
N CYS A 58 12.93 -12.77 1.91
CA CYS A 58 14.17 -12.72 1.16
C CYS A 58 14.11 -11.63 0.08
N SER A 59 15.27 -11.14 -0.33
CA SER A 59 15.37 -10.19 -1.44
C SER A 59 16.22 -10.74 -2.59
N VAL A 60 15.87 -10.35 -3.81
CA VAL A 60 16.57 -10.72 -5.04
C VAL A 60 16.86 -9.46 -5.83
N LYS A 61 18.12 -9.23 -6.19
CA LYS A 61 18.52 -8.12 -7.07
C LYS A 61 18.73 -8.66 -8.48
N GLN A 62 18.13 -8.00 -9.46
CA GLN A 62 18.26 -8.32 -10.86
C GLN A 62 18.57 -7.05 -11.66
N MET A 63 19.78 -7.00 -12.22
CA MET A 63 20.18 -5.93 -13.13
C MET A 63 19.54 -6.14 -14.50
N ALA A 64 19.12 -5.06 -15.14
CA ALA A 64 18.55 -5.11 -16.48
C ALA A 64 19.63 -5.39 -17.52
N LYS A 65 19.31 -6.22 -18.51
CA LYS A 65 20.18 -6.46 -19.67
C LYS A 65 19.93 -5.38 -20.69
N GLN A 66 21.00 -4.77 -21.19
CA GLN A 66 20.90 -3.81 -22.28
C GLN A 66 20.79 -4.57 -23.63
N VAL A 67 19.77 -4.23 -24.42
CA VAL A 67 19.54 -4.77 -25.77
C VAL A 67 19.31 -3.59 -26.71
N GLY A 68 20.36 -3.17 -27.42
CA GLY A 68 20.36 -1.90 -28.15
C GLY A 68 20.30 -0.71 -27.18
N ASP A 69 19.31 0.17 -27.37
CA ASP A 69 19.08 1.34 -26.51
C ASP A 69 18.10 1.04 -25.36
N GLU A 70 17.66 -0.21 -25.24
CA GLU A 70 16.58 -0.62 -24.32
C GLU A 70 17.11 -1.50 -23.19
N TYR A 71 16.42 -1.48 -22.06
CA TYR A 71 16.74 -2.29 -20.88
C TYR A 71 15.64 -3.32 -20.64
N VAL A 72 16.01 -4.58 -20.46
CA VAL A 72 15.06 -5.69 -20.31
C VAL A 72 15.33 -6.54 -19.08
N ILE A 73 14.26 -7.10 -18.49
CA ILE A 73 14.29 -8.10 -17.41
C ILE A 73 13.23 -9.18 -17.73
N PRO A 74 13.46 -10.49 -17.49
CA PRO A 74 12.40 -11.49 -17.63
C PRO A 74 11.25 -11.24 -16.63
N SER A 75 10.01 -11.19 -17.11
CA SER A 75 8.84 -10.96 -16.25
C SER A 75 8.60 -12.10 -15.26
N VAL A 76 8.16 -11.76 -14.05
CA VAL A 76 7.67 -12.71 -13.05
C VAL A 76 6.13 -12.72 -12.93
N PHE A 77 5.41 -12.06 -13.84
CA PHE A 77 3.93 -12.04 -13.90
C PHE A 77 3.28 -13.43 -13.85
N LYS A 78 3.87 -14.42 -14.53
CA LYS A 78 3.35 -15.81 -14.51
C LYS A 78 3.56 -16.52 -13.17
N LEU A 79 4.37 -15.95 -12.28
CA LEU A 79 4.64 -16.45 -10.95
C LEU A 79 3.81 -15.73 -9.89
N TRP A 80 3.68 -14.41 -9.93
CA TRP A 80 2.85 -13.65 -8.99
C TRP A 80 1.98 -12.67 -9.77
N ALA A 81 0.67 -12.69 -9.53
CA ALA A 81 -0.26 -11.84 -10.26
C ALA A 81 -0.05 -10.35 -9.98
N ASP A 82 0.39 -9.99 -8.76
CA ASP A 82 0.69 -8.61 -8.39
C ASP A 82 1.84 -7.98 -9.19
N ALA A 83 2.69 -8.82 -9.81
CA ALA A 83 3.72 -8.32 -10.70
C ALA A 83 3.16 -7.57 -11.92
N ASP A 84 1.87 -7.73 -12.25
CA ASP A 84 1.21 -6.91 -13.29
C ASP A 84 1.42 -5.42 -13.08
N LEU A 85 0.95 -4.91 -11.94
CA LEU A 85 1.06 -3.48 -11.64
C LEU A 85 2.47 -3.08 -11.23
N LEU A 86 3.18 -3.94 -10.48
CA LEU A 86 4.52 -3.61 -9.99
C LEU A 86 5.57 -3.53 -11.11
N GLU A 87 5.52 -4.42 -12.11
CA GLU A 87 6.42 -4.35 -13.28
C GLU A 87 6.08 -3.16 -14.18
N ARG A 88 4.77 -2.86 -14.36
CA ARG A 88 4.32 -1.68 -15.09
C ARG A 88 4.73 -0.37 -14.43
N GLU A 89 4.71 -0.30 -13.10
CA GLU A 89 5.23 0.83 -12.33
C GLU A 89 6.72 1.06 -12.62
N VAL A 90 7.53 0.00 -12.58
CA VAL A 90 8.96 0.11 -12.88
C VAL A 90 9.18 0.53 -14.33
N TYR A 91 8.43 -0.03 -15.27
CA TYR A 91 8.48 0.41 -16.66
C TYR A 91 8.14 1.88 -16.84
N ASP A 92 7.09 2.36 -16.18
CA ASP A 92 6.62 3.72 -16.35
C ASP A 92 7.67 4.74 -15.91
N PHE A 93 8.36 4.44 -14.81
CA PHE A 93 9.33 5.37 -14.21
C PHE A 93 10.78 5.17 -14.63
N TYR A 94 11.17 3.96 -15.04
CA TYR A 94 12.56 3.60 -15.40
C TYR A 94 12.70 3.04 -16.81
N GLY A 95 11.62 2.73 -17.53
CA GLY A 95 11.67 2.22 -18.90
C GLY A 95 12.26 0.82 -19.04
N ILE A 96 12.29 0.05 -17.96
CA ILE A 96 12.70 -1.36 -18.02
C ILE A 96 11.54 -2.16 -18.61
N LYS A 97 11.79 -2.86 -19.71
CA LYS A 97 10.81 -3.69 -20.41
C LYS A 97 10.83 -5.11 -19.86
N PHE A 98 9.70 -5.58 -19.34
CA PHE A 98 9.58 -6.92 -18.79
C PHE A 98 9.19 -7.94 -19.87
N LEU A 99 10.06 -8.92 -20.11
CA LEU A 99 9.90 -9.88 -21.20
C LEU A 99 8.78 -10.88 -20.89
N GLY A 100 7.83 -11.02 -21.81
CA GLY A 100 6.65 -11.88 -21.65
C GLY A 100 5.55 -11.31 -20.76
N HIS A 101 5.65 -10.04 -20.37
CA HIS A 101 4.58 -9.32 -19.66
C HIS A 101 3.46 -8.95 -20.65
N PRO A 102 2.18 -9.26 -20.36
CA PRO A 102 1.10 -9.10 -21.33
C PRO A 102 0.66 -7.63 -21.55
N ASP A 103 0.94 -6.75 -20.59
CA ASP A 103 0.55 -5.34 -20.65
C ASP A 103 1.69 -4.41 -20.22
N MET A 104 2.32 -3.71 -21.15
CA MET A 104 3.39 -2.74 -20.84
C MET A 104 2.95 -1.30 -21.15
N ARG A 105 1.69 -0.97 -20.85
CA ARG A 105 1.23 0.43 -20.84
C ARG A 105 1.75 1.15 -19.59
N ARG A 106 1.88 2.47 -19.70
CA ARG A 106 2.13 3.36 -18.56
C ARG A 106 1.03 3.16 -17.50
N LEU A 107 1.38 3.43 -16.24
CA LEU A 107 0.50 3.16 -15.10
C LEU A 107 0.07 4.44 -14.40
N TYR A 108 1.01 5.35 -14.16
CA TYR A 108 0.84 6.63 -13.48
C TYR A 108 1.04 7.83 -14.41
N LEU A 109 2.03 7.76 -15.31
CA LEU A 109 2.32 8.85 -16.22
C LEU A 109 1.36 8.80 -17.41
N ARG A 110 1.07 9.98 -17.97
CA ARG A 110 0.30 10.13 -19.20
C ARG A 110 0.90 9.32 -20.35
N ASN A 111 0.08 8.86 -21.27
CA ASN A 111 0.53 8.04 -22.39
C ASN A 111 1.46 8.81 -23.35
N ASP A 112 1.33 10.13 -23.41
CA ASP A 112 2.19 11.04 -24.19
C ASP A 112 3.46 11.50 -23.44
N PHE A 113 3.67 11.05 -22.19
CA PHE A 113 4.85 11.44 -21.41
C PHE A 113 6.14 10.93 -22.06
N VAL A 114 7.14 11.80 -22.21
CA VAL A 114 8.43 11.49 -22.82
C VAL A 114 9.50 11.33 -21.74
N GLY A 115 10.14 10.16 -21.70
CA GLY A 115 11.22 9.84 -20.76
C GLY A 115 10.75 9.12 -19.50
N TYR A 116 11.64 9.11 -18.49
CA TYR A 116 11.59 8.25 -17.31
C TYR A 116 12.09 9.01 -16.07
N PRO A 117 11.19 9.62 -15.27
CA PRO A 117 11.55 10.65 -14.29
C PRO A 117 12.36 10.15 -13.09
N LEU A 118 12.37 8.83 -12.83
CA LEU A 118 13.12 8.27 -11.72
C LEU A 118 14.55 7.86 -12.09
N ARG A 119 14.94 7.89 -13.37
CA ARG A 119 16.36 7.69 -13.75
C ARG A 119 17.23 8.85 -13.24
N LYS A 120 18.50 8.57 -12.94
CA LYS A 120 19.44 9.58 -12.43
C LYS A 120 19.95 10.52 -13.54
N ASP A 121 19.81 10.13 -14.80
CA ASP A 121 20.18 10.93 -15.98
C ASP A 121 19.01 11.75 -16.57
N TYR A 122 17.80 11.66 -15.98
CA TYR A 122 16.64 12.42 -16.43
C TYR A 122 16.84 13.93 -16.24
N ASP A 123 16.58 14.70 -17.29
CA ASP A 123 16.74 16.14 -17.28
C ASP A 123 15.57 16.80 -16.53
N MET A 124 15.83 17.35 -15.34
CA MET A 124 14.82 17.97 -14.49
C MET A 124 14.53 19.44 -14.85
N ASP A 125 15.04 19.97 -15.96
CA ASP A 125 14.75 21.34 -16.42
C ASP A 125 13.24 21.55 -16.60
N PRO A 126 12.59 22.45 -15.81
CA PRO A 126 11.17 22.72 -15.93
C PRO A 126 10.73 23.17 -17.33
N ALA A 127 11.63 23.81 -18.09
CA ALA A 127 11.32 24.24 -19.46
C ALA A 127 11.19 23.07 -20.45
N LYS A 128 11.82 21.93 -20.15
CA LYS A 128 11.72 20.70 -20.95
C LYS A 128 10.62 19.76 -20.46
N ASN A 129 10.19 19.93 -19.20
CA ASN A 129 9.16 19.13 -18.55
C ASN A 129 7.86 19.92 -18.33
N MET A 130 7.46 20.72 -19.33
CA MET A 130 6.18 21.42 -19.25
C MET A 130 5.02 20.44 -19.37
N TYR A 131 4.04 20.56 -18.48
CA TYR A 131 2.82 19.78 -18.57
C TYR A 131 1.91 20.34 -19.68
N THR A 132 1.26 19.44 -20.42
CA THR A 132 0.20 19.82 -21.36
C THR A 132 -1.12 20.01 -20.62
N THR A 133 -1.96 20.90 -21.14
CA THR A 133 -3.35 21.09 -20.68
C THR A 133 -4.35 20.37 -21.58
N GLU A 134 -3.88 19.60 -22.56
CA GLU A 134 -4.71 18.76 -23.42
C GLU A 134 -5.07 17.45 -22.72
N ASP A 135 -6.14 16.82 -23.20
CA ASP A 135 -6.56 15.50 -22.70
C ASP A 135 -5.45 14.46 -22.90
N ASP A 136 -5.40 13.46 -22.03
CA ASP A 136 -4.46 12.34 -22.20
C ASP A 136 -4.89 11.48 -23.41
N ILE A 137 -3.91 10.86 -24.07
CA ILE A 137 -4.15 10.03 -25.24
C ILE A 137 -4.70 8.69 -24.77
N GLU A 138 -5.92 8.36 -25.17
CA GLU A 138 -6.49 7.03 -24.94
C GLU A 138 -5.79 6.00 -25.85
N VAL A 139 -5.32 4.91 -25.23
CA VAL A 139 -4.69 3.81 -25.93
C VAL A 139 -5.59 2.57 -25.88
N ASP A 140 -5.96 2.07 -27.06
CA ASP A 140 -6.80 0.86 -27.19
C ASP A 140 -5.95 -0.41 -27.34
N THR A 141 -4.62 -0.27 -27.26
CA THR A 141 -3.67 -1.36 -27.45
C THR A 141 -2.63 -1.38 -26.34
N THR A 142 -2.06 -2.56 -26.11
CA THR A 142 -0.88 -2.75 -25.28
C THR A 142 0.20 -3.50 -26.06
N THR A 143 1.40 -3.51 -25.51
CA THR A 143 2.58 -4.13 -26.14
C THR A 143 3.17 -5.18 -25.21
N GLU A 144 3.36 -6.38 -25.74
CA GLU A 144 4.17 -7.43 -25.12
C GLU A 144 5.56 -7.44 -25.77
N TRP A 145 6.61 -7.48 -24.96
CA TRP A 145 8.00 -7.50 -25.43
C TRP A 145 8.62 -8.89 -25.20
N ASN A 146 9.37 -9.38 -26.18
CA ASN A 146 10.09 -10.65 -26.12
C ASN A 146 11.44 -10.55 -26.84
N LEU A 147 12.32 -11.54 -26.64
CA LEU A 147 13.55 -11.69 -27.42
C LEU A 147 13.35 -12.80 -28.46
N ASP A 148 13.79 -12.56 -29.69
CA ASP A 148 13.83 -13.59 -30.74
C ASP A 148 15.04 -14.54 -30.56
N SER A 149 15.18 -15.51 -31.47
CA SER A 149 16.28 -16.48 -31.45
C SER A 149 17.67 -15.86 -31.59
N ASP A 150 17.76 -14.66 -32.15
CA ASP A 150 19.01 -13.92 -32.35
C ASP A 150 19.27 -12.93 -31.18
N GLY A 151 18.40 -12.92 -30.16
CA GLY A 151 18.51 -12.04 -29.00
C GLY A 151 18.09 -10.60 -29.27
N LYS A 152 17.38 -10.33 -30.38
CA LYS A 152 16.85 -9.02 -30.70
C LYS A 152 15.48 -8.83 -30.05
N LEU A 153 15.24 -7.62 -29.56
CA LEU A 153 13.96 -7.22 -28.98
C LEU A 153 12.87 -7.14 -30.05
N VAL A 154 11.80 -7.91 -29.86
CA VAL A 154 10.59 -7.93 -30.70
C VAL A 154 9.37 -7.59 -29.86
N SER A 155 8.38 -6.95 -30.49
CA SER A 155 7.12 -6.60 -29.85
C SER A 155 5.93 -7.26 -30.53
N THR A 156 4.91 -7.58 -29.74
CA THR A 156 3.59 -7.99 -30.21
C THR A 156 2.56 -7.02 -29.66
N THR A 157 1.72 -6.45 -30.52
CA THR A 157 0.66 -5.52 -30.12
C THR A 157 -0.65 -6.28 -29.91
N HIS A 158 -1.26 -6.08 -28.74
CA HIS A 158 -2.54 -6.67 -28.36
C HIS A 158 -3.60 -5.56 -28.28
N LYS A 159 -4.81 -5.80 -28.80
CA LYS A 159 -5.95 -4.91 -28.57
C LYS A 159 -6.51 -5.15 -27.16
N LEU A 160 -6.86 -4.09 -26.44
CA LEU A 160 -7.43 -4.16 -25.10
C LEU A 160 -8.91 -4.54 -25.12
N PHE A 161 -9.62 -4.03 -26.14
CA PHE A 161 -11.02 -4.29 -26.43
C PHE A 161 -11.28 -4.23 -27.94
N THR A 162 -12.41 -4.81 -28.35
CA THR A 162 -12.88 -4.83 -29.75
C THR A 162 -13.96 -3.78 -29.99
N ASP A 163 -14.18 -3.40 -31.25
CA ASP A 163 -15.07 -2.29 -31.63
C ASP A 163 -16.56 -2.55 -31.26
N ASP A 164 -16.92 -3.81 -30.97
CA ASP A 164 -18.25 -4.26 -30.55
C ASP A 164 -18.44 -4.27 -29.02
N GLU A 165 -17.39 -4.02 -28.24
CA GLU A 165 -17.46 -4.02 -26.78
C GLU A 165 -17.94 -2.68 -26.22
N PHE A 166 -18.84 -2.73 -25.24
CA PHE A 166 -19.32 -1.54 -24.55
C PHE A 166 -18.39 -1.18 -23.40
N VAL A 167 -17.67 -0.07 -23.55
CA VAL A 167 -16.70 0.43 -22.56
C VAL A 167 -17.26 1.64 -21.82
N VAL A 168 -17.26 1.57 -20.49
CA VAL A 168 -17.70 2.66 -19.61
C VAL A 168 -16.56 3.09 -18.69
N ASN A 169 -16.31 4.38 -18.61
CA ASN A 169 -15.41 4.97 -17.63
C ASN A 169 -16.18 5.29 -16.35
N ILE A 170 -15.83 4.63 -15.24
CA ILE A 170 -16.33 4.97 -13.92
C ILE A 170 -15.27 5.82 -13.23
N GLY A 171 -15.59 7.09 -12.94
CA GLY A 171 -14.63 8.09 -12.50
C GLY A 171 -14.03 8.91 -13.66
N PRO A 172 -13.08 9.82 -13.40
CA PRO A 172 -12.41 10.04 -12.12
C PRO A 172 -13.19 10.91 -11.11
N GLN A 173 -14.36 11.45 -11.47
CA GLN A 173 -15.17 12.34 -10.61
C GLN A 173 -16.39 11.63 -9.99
N HIS A 174 -16.41 10.30 -9.98
CA HIS A 174 -17.58 9.56 -9.51
C HIS A 174 -17.59 9.46 -7.98
N PRO A 175 -18.71 9.75 -7.29
CA PRO A 175 -18.75 9.80 -5.82
C PRO A 175 -18.29 8.50 -5.15
N SER A 176 -18.67 7.34 -5.70
CA SER A 176 -18.29 6.02 -5.17
C SER A 176 -16.84 5.59 -5.43
N THR A 177 -16.00 6.47 -5.99
CA THR A 177 -14.57 6.19 -6.18
C THR A 177 -13.69 6.82 -5.09
N HIS A 178 -14.30 7.51 -4.11
CA HIS A 178 -13.66 8.12 -2.93
C HIS A 178 -12.39 8.92 -3.24
N GLY A 179 -12.39 9.62 -4.37
CA GLY A 179 -11.24 10.36 -4.86
C GLY A 179 -11.20 10.35 -6.38
N VAL A 180 -9.98 10.41 -6.92
CA VAL A 180 -9.72 10.57 -8.35
C VAL A 180 -9.24 9.24 -8.93
N LEU A 181 -10.13 8.27 -9.05
CA LEU A 181 -9.83 6.94 -9.62
C LEU A 181 -10.71 6.71 -10.84
N ARG A 182 -10.09 6.31 -11.95
CA ARG A 182 -10.82 5.94 -13.17
C ARG A 182 -10.71 4.45 -13.42
N LEU A 183 -11.86 3.79 -13.49
CA LEU A 183 -11.98 2.38 -13.81
C LEU A 183 -12.60 2.25 -15.21
N GLN A 184 -11.77 1.95 -16.21
CA GLN A 184 -12.23 1.66 -17.56
C GLN A 184 -12.78 0.24 -17.59
N THR A 185 -14.11 0.13 -17.65
CA THR A 185 -14.83 -1.13 -17.44
C THR A 185 -15.48 -1.59 -18.74
N ILE A 186 -15.15 -2.80 -19.17
CA ILE A 186 -15.76 -3.47 -20.32
C ILE A 186 -16.98 -4.26 -19.84
N LEU A 187 -18.12 -4.08 -20.49
CA LEU A 187 -19.39 -4.67 -20.10
C LEU A 187 -19.95 -5.61 -21.19
N ASP A 188 -20.57 -6.70 -20.75
CA ASP A 188 -21.45 -7.55 -21.54
C ASP A 188 -22.87 -7.46 -20.94
N GLY A 189 -23.69 -6.57 -21.49
CA GLY A 189 -24.94 -6.15 -20.87
C GLY A 189 -24.70 -5.45 -19.52
N GLU A 190 -25.17 -6.04 -18.43
CA GLU A 190 -24.95 -5.54 -17.06
C GLU A 190 -23.71 -6.16 -16.38
N LYS A 191 -23.07 -7.15 -17.02
CA LYS A 191 -21.97 -7.91 -16.41
C LYS A 191 -20.62 -7.32 -16.77
N VAL A 192 -19.73 -7.27 -15.79
CA VAL A 192 -18.34 -6.86 -15.97
C VAL A 192 -17.55 -7.97 -16.68
N LYS A 193 -16.94 -7.63 -17.81
CA LYS A 193 -16.05 -8.54 -18.57
C LYS A 193 -14.59 -8.35 -18.18
N ARG A 194 -14.16 -7.09 -18.00
CA ARG A 194 -12.80 -6.70 -17.65
C ARG A 194 -12.79 -5.28 -17.05
N ILE A 195 -11.88 -5.01 -16.13
CA ILE A 195 -11.61 -3.68 -15.58
C ILE A 195 -10.14 -3.34 -15.78
N TYR A 196 -9.88 -2.12 -16.28
CA TYR A 196 -8.55 -1.53 -16.30
C TYR A 196 -8.52 -0.30 -15.38
N PRO A 197 -7.80 -0.35 -14.24
CA PRO A 197 -7.60 0.81 -13.41
C PRO A 197 -6.60 1.76 -14.06
N HIS A 198 -6.98 3.03 -14.18
CA HIS A 198 -6.13 4.14 -14.59
C HIS A 198 -5.74 4.93 -13.34
N LEU A 199 -4.44 4.98 -13.06
CA LEU A 199 -3.86 5.58 -11.85
C LEU A 199 -3.09 6.85 -12.21
N GLY A 200 -2.59 7.56 -11.20
CA GLY A 200 -1.66 8.68 -11.38
C GLY A 200 -2.28 10.06 -11.51
N TYR A 201 -3.60 10.19 -11.41
CA TYR A 201 -4.28 11.49 -11.42
C TYR A 201 -3.81 12.43 -10.30
N ILE A 202 -3.37 11.87 -9.16
CA ILE A 202 -2.82 12.63 -8.04
C ILE A 202 -1.41 12.17 -7.66
N HIS A 203 -0.67 11.56 -8.60
CA HIS A 203 0.74 11.23 -8.40
C HIS A 203 1.55 12.51 -8.23
N ARG A 204 2.26 12.64 -7.09
CA ARG A 204 3.03 13.85 -6.75
C ARG A 204 4.53 13.65 -6.85
N GLY A 205 4.98 12.46 -7.25
CA GLY A 205 6.41 12.13 -7.32
C GLY A 205 7.07 12.17 -5.94
N ILE A 206 6.35 11.76 -4.87
CA ILE A 206 6.85 11.80 -3.49
C ILE A 206 8.20 11.07 -3.37
N GLU A 207 8.30 9.90 -3.99
CA GLU A 207 9.50 9.08 -3.98
C GLU A 207 10.70 9.78 -4.62
N LYS A 208 10.50 10.55 -5.70
CA LYS A 208 11.57 11.35 -6.32
C LYS A 208 11.97 12.54 -5.47
N MET A 209 10.99 13.21 -4.85
CA MET A 209 11.27 14.33 -3.94
C MET A 209 12.11 13.88 -2.74
N CYS A 210 11.87 12.67 -2.22
CA CYS A 210 12.65 12.10 -1.12
C CYS A 210 14.15 12.03 -1.43
N GLU A 211 14.56 11.75 -2.68
CA GLU A 211 15.98 11.69 -3.08
C GLU A 211 16.70 13.04 -2.91
N SER A 212 15.97 14.16 -2.98
CA SER A 212 16.52 15.51 -2.84
C SER A 212 16.43 16.07 -1.42
N TYR A 213 15.69 15.40 -0.53
CA TYR A 213 15.42 15.86 0.84
C TYR A 213 16.33 15.15 1.84
N THR A 214 16.63 15.82 2.95
CA THR A 214 17.30 15.16 4.08
C THR A 214 16.34 14.22 4.78
N TYR A 215 16.86 13.20 5.48
CA TYR A 215 16.01 12.22 6.18
C TYR A 215 14.88 12.86 7.03
N PRO A 216 15.12 13.87 7.88
CA PRO A 216 14.03 14.52 8.63
C PRO A 216 13.00 15.24 7.74
N GLN A 217 13.40 15.79 6.60
CA GLN A 217 12.48 16.48 5.68
C GLN A 217 11.55 15.49 4.96
N THR A 218 11.99 14.26 4.71
CA THR A 218 11.15 13.23 4.08
C THR A 218 9.92 12.87 4.91
N LEU A 219 9.99 13.01 6.24
CA LEU A 219 8.89 12.68 7.15
C LEU A 219 7.61 13.48 6.88
N ALA A 220 7.73 14.70 6.36
CA ALA A 220 6.57 15.56 6.06
C ALA A 220 5.73 15.05 4.87
N LEU A 221 6.27 14.13 4.07
CA LEU A 221 5.62 13.62 2.87
C LEU A 221 4.75 12.39 3.15
N THR A 222 5.17 11.51 4.07
CA THR A 222 4.49 10.23 4.34
C THR A 222 3.10 10.40 4.94
N ASP A 223 2.91 11.38 5.83
CA ASP A 223 1.60 11.68 6.43
C ASP A 223 0.54 12.08 5.38
N ARG A 224 0.99 12.51 4.18
CA ARG A 224 0.14 12.97 3.08
C ARG A 224 -0.15 11.87 2.05
N MET A 225 0.47 10.71 2.17
CA MET A 225 0.20 9.55 1.32
C MET A 225 -1.11 8.91 1.71
N ASN A 226 -1.31 8.65 3.00
CA ASN A 226 -2.61 8.21 3.50
C ASN A 226 -3.01 9.05 4.70
N TYR A 227 -4.01 9.92 4.49
CA TYR A 227 -4.49 10.83 5.54
C TYR A 227 -5.32 10.14 6.63
N LEU A 228 -5.66 8.86 6.47
CA LEU A 228 -6.33 8.02 7.47
C LEU A 228 -5.36 7.16 8.27
N SER A 229 -4.15 6.94 7.75
CA SER A 229 -3.11 6.11 8.38
C SER A 229 -1.77 6.83 8.43
N ALA A 230 -1.81 8.16 8.63
CA ALA A 230 -0.67 9.05 8.49
C ALA A 230 0.50 8.71 9.41
N MET A 231 0.24 8.44 10.70
CA MET A 231 1.24 8.03 11.67
C MET A 231 1.80 6.66 11.35
N MET A 232 0.99 5.70 10.91
CA MET A 232 1.49 4.37 10.51
C MET A 232 2.46 4.48 9.31
N HIS A 233 2.12 5.29 8.30
CA HIS A 233 3.02 5.51 7.15
C HIS A 233 4.33 6.14 7.59
N ARG A 234 4.23 7.13 8.48
CA ARG A 234 5.39 7.75 9.10
C ARG A 234 6.18 6.76 9.96
N HIS A 235 5.52 5.83 10.63
CA HIS A 235 6.13 4.78 11.45
C HIS A 235 7.01 3.88 10.58
N ALA A 236 6.54 3.46 9.41
CA ALA A 236 7.36 2.66 8.51
C ALA A 236 8.63 3.40 8.06
N LEU A 237 8.51 4.71 7.78
CA LEU A 237 9.65 5.54 7.38
C LEU A 237 10.64 5.78 8.52
N VAL A 238 10.18 6.16 9.72
CA VAL A 238 11.09 6.30 10.86
C VAL A 238 11.69 4.95 11.24
N GLY A 239 10.91 3.87 11.17
CA GLY A 239 11.34 2.51 11.48
C GLY A 239 12.47 2.03 10.58
N VAL A 240 12.36 2.21 9.25
CA VAL A 240 13.45 1.83 8.32
C VAL A 240 14.74 2.62 8.59
N ILE A 241 14.62 3.92 8.93
CA ILE A 241 15.77 4.78 9.21
C ILE A 241 16.40 4.44 10.56
N GLU A 242 15.58 4.25 11.60
CA GLU A 242 15.99 3.89 12.95
C GLU A 242 16.68 2.52 12.98
N GLU A 243 16.14 1.54 12.26
CA GLU A 243 16.77 0.23 12.12
C GLU A 243 18.09 0.31 11.36
N ALA A 244 18.14 1.07 10.25
CA ALA A 244 19.37 1.25 9.48
C ALA A 244 20.48 1.93 10.30
N MET A 245 20.12 2.84 11.22
CA MET A 245 21.05 3.51 12.12
C MET A 245 21.36 2.72 13.40
N GLY A 246 20.62 1.65 13.71
CA GLY A 246 20.74 0.91 14.96
C GLY A 246 20.33 1.74 16.19
N ILE A 247 19.27 2.55 16.07
CA ILE A 247 18.75 3.36 17.19
C ILE A 247 17.87 2.47 18.07
N GLU A 248 18.28 2.28 19.33
CA GLU A 248 17.45 1.60 20.34
C GLU A 248 16.49 2.60 20.99
N LEU A 249 15.19 2.43 20.76
CA LEU A 249 14.15 3.29 21.34
C LEU A 249 13.80 2.87 22.78
N THR A 250 13.41 3.84 23.61
CA THR A 250 12.91 3.55 24.97
C THR A 250 11.57 2.81 24.93
N ASP A 251 11.27 2.02 25.96
CA ASP A 251 9.96 1.35 26.07
C ASP A 251 8.81 2.37 26.03
N ARG A 252 8.96 3.54 26.65
CA ARG A 252 7.95 4.62 26.61
C ARG A 252 7.58 5.01 25.17
N ILE A 253 8.57 5.23 24.32
CA ILE A 253 8.36 5.57 22.90
C ILE A 253 7.58 4.47 22.20
N GLN A 254 7.97 3.22 22.40
CA GLN A 254 7.34 2.08 21.72
C GLN A 254 5.88 1.87 22.18
N TYR A 255 5.60 2.08 23.48
CA TYR A 255 4.24 2.05 24.02
C TYR A 255 3.36 3.13 23.40
N ILE A 256 3.83 4.39 23.39
CA ILE A 256 3.08 5.52 22.84
C ILE A 256 2.82 5.33 21.34
N ARG A 257 3.82 4.90 20.56
CA ARG A 257 3.62 4.62 19.12
C ARG A 257 2.57 3.54 18.89
N THR A 258 2.55 2.49 19.71
CA THR A 258 1.55 1.41 19.57
C THR A 258 0.14 1.92 19.89
N ILE A 259 -0.03 2.70 20.95
CA ILE A 259 -1.34 3.28 21.29
C ILE A 259 -1.82 4.24 20.19
N MET A 260 -0.94 5.12 19.71
CA MET A 260 -1.27 6.10 18.65
C MET A 260 -1.59 5.42 17.31
N ASP A 261 -0.86 4.35 16.95
CA ASP A 261 -1.18 3.55 15.77
C ASP A 261 -2.55 2.90 15.90
N GLU A 262 -2.90 2.31 17.06
CA GLU A 262 -4.22 1.70 17.25
C GLU A 262 -5.36 2.73 17.31
N LEU A 263 -5.14 3.94 17.86
CA LEU A 263 -6.10 5.04 17.78
C LEU A 263 -6.36 5.45 16.32
N GLN A 264 -5.30 5.51 15.51
CA GLN A 264 -5.45 5.83 14.08
C GLN A 264 -6.07 4.68 13.28
N ARG A 265 -5.88 3.43 13.71
CA ARG A 265 -6.58 2.27 13.13
C ARG A 265 -8.09 2.40 13.32
N ILE A 266 -8.52 2.76 14.53
CA ILE A 266 -9.92 3.03 14.85
C ILE A 266 -10.43 4.21 14.03
N ASP A 267 -9.66 5.31 13.93
CA ASP A 267 -10.03 6.49 13.11
C ASP A 267 -10.32 6.11 11.64
N ASN A 268 -9.45 5.29 11.03
CA ASN A 268 -9.66 4.79 9.69
C ASN A 268 -10.91 3.90 9.62
N HIS A 269 -11.00 2.85 10.44
CA HIS A 269 -12.10 1.89 10.38
C HIS A 269 -13.49 2.54 10.60
N LEU A 270 -13.58 3.57 11.45
CA LEU A 270 -14.81 4.37 11.59
C LEU A 270 -15.18 5.10 10.30
N LEU A 271 -14.21 5.70 9.60
CA LEU A 271 -14.47 6.32 8.32
C LEU A 271 -14.81 5.28 7.24
N TYR A 272 -14.06 4.20 7.16
CA TYR A 272 -14.30 3.11 6.22
C TYR A 272 -15.73 2.57 6.35
N THR A 273 -16.16 2.20 7.55
CA THR A 273 -17.52 1.70 7.80
C THR A 273 -18.59 2.74 7.47
N SER A 274 -18.33 4.02 7.73
CA SER A 274 -19.18 5.15 7.37
C SER A 274 -19.35 5.31 5.86
N CYS A 275 -18.24 5.28 5.11
CA CYS A 275 -18.22 5.39 3.66
C CYS A 275 -18.87 4.16 3.00
N CYS A 276 -18.60 2.95 3.52
CA CYS A 276 -19.30 1.74 3.11
C CYS A 276 -20.81 1.89 3.25
N ALA A 277 -21.29 2.39 4.39
CA ALA A 277 -22.72 2.62 4.58
C ALA A 277 -23.27 3.62 3.54
N GLN A 278 -22.56 4.73 3.30
CA GLN A 278 -22.96 5.75 2.33
C GLN A 278 -23.07 5.20 0.90
N ASP A 279 -22.09 4.42 0.44
CA ASP A 279 -22.06 3.88 -0.92
C ASP A 279 -23.20 2.90 -1.20
N LEU A 280 -23.72 2.27 -0.14
CA LEU A 280 -24.88 1.40 -0.22
C LEU A 280 -26.20 2.14 -0.01
N GLY A 281 -26.14 3.45 0.22
CA GLY A 281 -27.28 4.35 0.37
C GLY A 281 -27.71 4.64 1.81
N ALA A 282 -26.98 4.14 2.82
CA ALA A 282 -27.29 4.30 4.23
C ALA A 282 -26.61 5.55 4.83
N LEU A 283 -27.20 6.73 4.58
CA LEU A 283 -26.66 8.03 5.03
C LEU A 283 -26.54 8.15 6.57
N THR A 284 -27.45 7.53 7.34
CA THR A 284 -27.40 7.58 8.80
C THR A 284 -26.12 6.96 9.36
N GLY A 285 -25.67 5.82 8.79
CA GLY A 285 -24.43 5.16 9.20
C GLY A 285 -23.22 6.06 9.02
N MET A 286 -23.16 6.79 7.90
CA MET A 286 -22.11 7.77 7.64
C MET A 286 -22.05 8.89 8.69
N LEU A 287 -23.21 9.47 9.04
CA LEU A 287 -23.26 10.57 10.00
C LEU A 287 -22.86 10.13 11.42
N TYR A 288 -23.23 8.91 11.82
CA TYR A 288 -22.89 8.39 13.15
C TYR A 288 -21.40 8.09 13.26
N GLY A 289 -20.82 7.40 12.27
CA GLY A 289 -19.39 7.11 12.30
C GLY A 289 -18.53 8.37 12.19
N MET A 290 -18.95 9.40 11.45
CA MET A 290 -18.27 10.71 11.45
C MET A 290 -18.32 11.41 12.82
N ARG A 291 -19.46 11.33 13.53
CA ARG A 291 -19.59 11.88 14.89
C ARG A 291 -18.63 11.18 15.85
N ASP A 292 -18.52 9.86 15.78
CA ASP A 292 -17.71 9.12 16.76
C ASP A 292 -16.23 9.16 16.42
N ARG A 293 -15.90 9.27 15.12
CA ARG A 293 -14.55 9.57 14.63
C ARG A 293 -14.02 10.88 15.20
N GLU A 294 -14.87 11.90 15.33
CA GLU A 294 -14.51 13.19 15.95
C GLU A 294 -13.95 13.02 17.38
N HIS A 295 -14.51 12.08 18.17
CA HIS A 295 -14.02 11.79 19.51
C HIS A 295 -12.62 11.17 19.49
N VAL A 296 -12.32 10.31 18.52
CA VAL A 296 -10.98 9.72 18.33
C VAL A 296 -9.97 10.81 17.95
N LEU A 297 -10.33 11.68 17.00
CA LEU A 297 -9.48 12.78 16.57
C LEU A 297 -9.15 13.75 17.70
N ASN A 298 -10.11 14.07 18.58
CA ASN A 298 -9.88 14.96 19.72
C ASN A 298 -8.81 14.41 20.68
N VAL A 299 -8.82 13.10 20.96
CA VAL A 299 -7.81 12.47 21.82
C VAL A 299 -6.41 12.59 21.22
N MET A 300 -6.28 12.41 19.91
CA MET A 300 -4.98 12.54 19.23
C MET A 300 -4.54 14.00 19.06
N GLU A 301 -5.48 14.93 18.82
CA GLU A 301 -5.19 16.35 18.63
C GLU A 301 -4.55 16.98 19.87
N GLU A 302 -5.03 16.65 21.08
CA GLU A 302 -4.49 17.22 22.32
C GLU A 302 -2.98 16.96 22.47
N THR A 303 -2.50 15.81 22.00
CA THR A 303 -1.07 15.46 22.05
C THR A 303 -0.30 15.96 20.82
N THR A 304 -0.87 15.85 19.62
CA THR A 304 -0.12 16.10 18.38
C THR A 304 -0.29 17.52 17.82
N GLY A 305 -1.35 18.23 18.23
CA GLY A 305 -1.78 19.52 17.68
C GLY A 305 -2.34 19.43 16.25
N GLY A 306 -2.41 18.24 15.66
CA GLY A 306 -2.91 18.00 14.30
C GLY A 306 -4.06 17.01 14.30
N ARG A 307 -5.00 17.17 13.35
CA ARG A 307 -6.18 16.29 13.26
C ARG A 307 -6.03 15.19 12.20
N LEU A 308 -5.59 15.55 10.99
CA LEU A 308 -5.33 14.59 9.91
C LEU A 308 -3.83 14.33 9.75
N ILE A 309 -3.08 15.39 9.48
CA ILE A 309 -1.62 15.35 9.33
C ILE A 309 -1.00 15.69 10.69
N GLN A 310 -0.64 14.67 11.45
CA GLN A 310 -0.29 14.83 12.87
C GLN A 310 1.20 15.15 13.10
N ASN A 311 2.09 14.80 12.17
CA ASN A 311 3.53 15.07 12.26
C ASN A 311 4.23 14.62 13.55
N TYR A 312 3.70 13.59 14.21
CA TYR A 312 4.09 13.28 15.58
C TYR A 312 5.36 12.44 15.71
N TYR A 313 5.54 11.41 14.87
CA TYR A 313 6.75 10.56 14.98
C TYR A 313 8.00 11.25 14.44
N ARG A 314 9.15 11.00 15.05
CA ARG A 314 10.44 11.49 14.58
C ARG A 314 11.46 10.37 14.60
N ILE A 315 12.51 10.52 13.79
CA ILE A 315 13.69 9.65 13.87
C ILE A 315 14.30 9.81 15.27
N GLY A 316 14.24 8.74 16.07
CA GLY A 316 14.68 8.70 17.47
C GLY A 316 13.56 8.85 18.50
N GLY A 317 12.28 8.91 18.13
CA GLY A 317 11.17 8.93 19.08
C GLY A 317 9.95 9.69 18.62
N LEU A 318 9.49 10.62 19.46
CA LEU A 318 8.27 11.42 19.31
C LEU A 318 8.62 12.91 19.21
N GLN A 319 7.69 13.71 18.70
CA GLN A 319 7.84 15.17 18.59
C GLN A 319 7.69 15.88 19.93
N ASP A 320 6.75 15.41 20.75
CA ASP A 320 6.51 15.87 22.12
C ASP A 320 5.97 14.69 22.96
N ASP A 321 5.94 14.83 24.28
CA ASP A 321 5.34 13.82 25.16
C ASP A 321 3.80 13.87 25.10
N ILE A 322 3.14 12.85 25.66
CA ILE A 322 1.67 12.78 25.72
C ILE A 322 1.06 13.90 26.57
N ASP A 323 -0.12 14.39 26.19
CA ASP A 323 -0.86 15.38 26.99
C ASP A 323 -1.17 14.83 28.40
N PRO A 324 -1.15 15.65 29.46
CA PRO A 324 -1.48 15.21 30.81
C PRO A 324 -2.84 14.51 30.96
N ASN A 325 -3.81 14.83 30.10
CA ASN A 325 -5.14 14.23 30.08
C ASN A 325 -5.25 13.03 29.13
N PHE A 326 -4.21 12.71 28.34
CA PHE A 326 -4.23 11.69 27.30
C PHE A 326 -4.72 10.33 27.82
N VAL A 327 -4.20 9.88 28.97
CA VAL A 327 -4.58 8.61 29.59
C VAL A 327 -6.06 8.60 29.97
N ALA A 328 -6.54 9.66 30.63
CA ALA A 328 -7.94 9.74 31.06
C ALA A 328 -8.90 9.82 29.87
N ASN A 329 -8.56 10.62 28.85
CA ASN A 329 -9.38 10.82 27.66
C ASN A 329 -9.42 9.56 26.79
N THR A 330 -8.29 8.87 26.61
CA THR A 330 -8.24 7.58 25.90
C THR A 330 -9.09 6.52 26.58
N LYS A 331 -9.07 6.43 27.92
CA LYS A 331 -9.92 5.50 28.67
C LYS A 331 -11.41 5.83 28.54
N ALA A 332 -11.77 7.11 28.58
CA ALA A 332 -13.14 7.55 28.35
C ALA A 332 -13.61 7.22 26.93
N LEU A 333 -12.75 7.42 25.93
CA LEU A 333 -13.00 7.06 24.54
C LEU A 333 -13.23 5.55 24.37
N CYS A 334 -12.38 4.70 24.95
CA CYS A 334 -12.53 3.25 24.85
C CYS A 334 -13.88 2.78 25.38
N LYS A 335 -14.30 3.31 26.55
CA LYS A 335 -15.61 3.03 27.13
C LYS A 335 -16.77 3.52 26.25
N TYR A 336 -16.60 4.67 25.60
CA TYR A 336 -17.60 5.25 24.72
C TYR A 336 -17.78 4.44 23.43
N LEU A 337 -16.68 4.05 22.77
CA LEU A 337 -16.73 3.44 21.44
C LEU A 337 -17.27 2.01 21.43
N ARG A 338 -17.02 1.19 22.46
CA ARG A 338 -17.50 -0.20 22.50
C ARG A 338 -18.99 -0.36 22.18
N PRO A 339 -19.93 0.34 22.86
CA PRO A 339 -21.35 0.26 22.51
C PRO A 339 -21.68 0.90 21.16
N MET A 340 -20.91 1.90 20.68
CA MET A 340 -21.15 2.54 19.38
C MET A 340 -20.79 1.62 18.21
N ILE A 341 -19.73 0.81 18.35
CA ILE A 341 -19.37 -0.19 17.33
C ILE A 341 -20.52 -1.21 17.16
N GLN A 342 -21.13 -1.64 18.26
CA GLN A 342 -22.31 -2.51 18.21
C GLN A 342 -23.51 -1.81 17.54
N GLU A 343 -23.74 -0.52 17.83
CA GLU A 343 -24.79 0.26 17.18
C GLU A 343 -24.63 0.29 15.64
N TYR A 344 -23.40 0.37 15.11
CA TYR A 344 -23.18 0.30 13.67
C TYR A 344 -23.53 -1.05 13.06
N LEU A 345 -23.23 -2.14 13.76
CA LEU A 345 -23.68 -3.48 13.36
C LEU A 345 -25.21 -3.53 13.35
N ASP A 346 -25.86 -3.07 14.41
CA ASP A 346 -27.32 -3.15 14.54
C ASP A 346 -28.04 -2.30 13.47
N VAL A 347 -27.49 -1.13 13.13
CA VAL A 347 -28.09 -0.18 12.17
C VAL A 347 -27.79 -0.56 10.72
N PHE A 348 -26.56 -0.98 10.43
CA PHE A 348 -26.10 -1.24 9.07
C PHE A 348 -25.62 -2.67 8.85
N GLY A 349 -24.68 -3.18 9.65
CA GLY A 349 -24.02 -4.46 9.43
C GLY A 349 -25.00 -5.65 9.34
N ASP A 350 -25.86 -5.81 10.34
CA ASP A 350 -26.76 -6.97 10.48
C ASP A 350 -28.10 -6.78 9.75
N ASN A 351 -28.22 -5.75 8.91
CA ASN A 351 -29.41 -5.50 8.11
C ASN A 351 -29.45 -6.45 6.89
N ILE A 352 -30.61 -7.05 6.64
CA ILE A 352 -30.90 -7.91 5.48
C ILE A 352 -30.44 -7.28 4.16
N ILE A 353 -30.61 -5.96 3.99
CA ILE A 353 -30.19 -5.26 2.76
C ILE A 353 -28.66 -5.31 2.59
N THR A 354 -27.91 -5.12 3.66
CA THR A 354 -26.44 -5.18 3.65
C THR A 354 -25.97 -6.57 3.29
N HIS A 355 -26.50 -7.61 3.95
CA HIS A 355 -26.21 -9.00 3.62
C HIS A 355 -26.50 -9.33 2.15
N GLN A 356 -27.66 -8.93 1.62
CA GLN A 356 -28.01 -9.13 0.21
C GLN A 356 -27.07 -8.43 -0.79
N ARG A 357 -26.39 -7.35 -0.36
CA ARG A 357 -25.50 -6.56 -1.20
C ARG A 357 -24.04 -6.94 -1.03
N PHE A 358 -23.64 -7.53 0.10
CA PHE A 358 -22.24 -7.82 0.44
C PHE A 358 -21.89 -9.30 0.34
N GLU A 359 -22.80 -10.19 0.72
CA GLU A 359 -22.53 -11.63 0.71
C GLU A 359 -22.34 -12.15 -0.72
N ASN A 360 -21.30 -12.96 -0.93
CA ASN A 360 -20.92 -13.51 -2.23
C ASN A 360 -20.58 -12.47 -3.32
N ILE A 361 -20.35 -11.21 -2.93
CA ILE A 361 -19.91 -10.15 -3.84
C ILE A 361 -18.40 -9.91 -3.67
N GLY A 362 -17.69 -9.74 -4.78
CA GLY A 362 -16.24 -9.45 -4.76
C GLY A 362 -15.39 -10.58 -4.17
N THR A 363 -15.87 -11.83 -4.21
CA THR A 363 -15.22 -13.00 -3.61
C THR A 363 -13.82 -13.24 -4.18
N MET A 364 -12.86 -13.52 -3.31
CA MET A 364 -11.51 -13.94 -3.69
C MET A 364 -11.01 -15.01 -2.71
N ASN A 365 -10.47 -16.11 -3.24
CA ASN A 365 -9.91 -17.17 -2.41
C ASN A 365 -8.50 -16.79 -1.89
N GLN A 366 -8.04 -17.53 -0.89
CA GLN A 366 -6.75 -17.30 -0.24
C GLN A 366 -5.55 -17.32 -1.21
N GLU A 367 -5.48 -18.29 -2.13
CA GLU A 367 -4.37 -18.42 -3.08
C GLU A 367 -4.28 -17.21 -4.02
N ASP A 368 -5.43 -16.77 -4.54
CA ASP A 368 -5.53 -15.57 -5.36
C ASP A 368 -5.14 -14.34 -4.52
N CYS A 369 -5.64 -14.18 -3.29
CA CYS A 369 -5.27 -13.06 -2.41
C CYS A 369 -3.75 -12.97 -2.18
N ILE A 370 -3.08 -14.10 -1.94
CA ILE A 370 -1.62 -14.17 -1.79
C ILE A 370 -0.91 -13.75 -3.10
N SER A 371 -1.36 -14.31 -4.24
CA SER A 371 -0.77 -14.05 -5.56
C SER A 371 -0.90 -12.58 -6.00
N TYR A 372 -2.01 -11.94 -5.64
CA TYR A 372 -2.28 -10.51 -5.87
C TYR A 372 -1.79 -9.61 -4.72
N ALA A 373 -1.10 -10.16 -3.72
CA ALA A 373 -0.58 -9.39 -2.59
C ALA A 373 -1.65 -8.58 -1.81
N VAL A 374 -2.91 -9.05 -1.82
CA VAL A 374 -4.06 -8.42 -1.14
C VAL A 374 -3.90 -8.61 0.37
N THR A 375 -3.17 -7.69 1.01
CA THR A 375 -2.86 -7.74 2.45
C THR A 375 -3.96 -7.10 3.31
N GLY A 376 -3.84 -7.21 4.64
CA GLY A 376 -4.75 -6.51 5.55
C GLY A 376 -6.11 -7.18 5.73
N PRO A 377 -7.13 -6.42 6.16
CA PRO A 377 -8.50 -6.92 6.32
C PRO A 377 -9.05 -7.60 5.06
N ALA A 378 -8.68 -7.09 3.87
CA ALA A 378 -9.07 -7.64 2.58
C ALA A 378 -8.50 -9.06 2.34
N GLY A 379 -7.24 -9.29 2.71
CA GLY A 379 -6.62 -10.61 2.65
C GLY A 379 -7.15 -11.56 3.72
N ARG A 380 -7.29 -11.06 4.96
CA ARG A 380 -7.81 -11.84 6.10
C ARG A 380 -9.24 -12.31 5.92
N ALA A 381 -10.04 -11.59 5.12
CA ALA A 381 -11.38 -12.02 4.74
C ALA A 381 -11.38 -13.37 4.01
N SER A 382 -10.31 -13.73 3.28
CA SER A 382 -10.20 -14.98 2.53
C SER A 382 -9.68 -16.18 3.33
N GLY A 383 -9.30 -15.97 4.60
CA GLY A 383 -8.60 -16.97 5.41
C GLY A 383 -7.08 -16.76 5.50
N TRP A 384 -6.51 -15.82 4.74
CA TRP A 384 -5.07 -15.55 4.77
C TRP A 384 -4.65 -14.88 6.07
N ARG A 385 -3.78 -15.53 6.84
CA ARG A 385 -3.12 -14.96 8.01
C ARG A 385 -1.91 -14.11 7.59
N ASN A 386 -2.04 -12.79 7.65
CA ASN A 386 -1.08 -11.85 7.08
C ASN A 386 -0.88 -10.57 7.90
N ASP A 387 -1.25 -10.57 9.19
CA ASP A 387 -1.09 -9.39 10.04
C ASP A 387 0.40 -9.14 10.38
N VAL A 388 0.97 -8.05 9.87
CA VAL A 388 2.39 -7.70 10.07
C VAL A 388 2.70 -7.55 11.56
N ARG A 389 1.75 -7.12 12.39
CA ARG A 389 1.95 -6.96 13.85
C ARG A 389 2.23 -8.28 14.56
N LYS A 390 1.77 -9.41 13.99
CA LYS A 390 2.03 -10.77 14.52
C LYS A 390 3.32 -11.36 13.98
N TYR A 391 3.53 -11.24 12.68
CA TYR A 391 4.58 -12.00 11.98
C TYR A 391 5.89 -11.23 11.83
N HIS A 392 5.84 -9.90 11.77
CA HIS A 392 6.99 -9.00 11.79
C HIS A 392 6.78 -7.90 12.84
N PRO A 393 6.70 -8.27 14.14
CA PRO A 393 6.29 -7.35 15.18
C PRO A 393 7.26 -6.17 15.31
N TYR A 394 6.70 -4.98 15.39
CA TYR A 394 7.39 -3.72 15.65
C TYR A 394 6.82 -3.06 16.92
N ALA A 395 7.51 -2.03 17.43
CA ALA A 395 7.16 -1.37 18.70
C ALA A 395 6.89 -2.40 19.82
N VAL A 396 5.71 -2.39 20.46
CA VAL A 396 5.36 -3.37 21.50
C VAL A 396 4.30 -4.39 21.09
N TYR A 397 4.08 -4.59 19.78
CA TYR A 397 3.12 -5.59 19.29
C TYR A 397 3.46 -7.03 19.71
N ASN A 398 4.74 -7.33 20.00
CA ASN A 398 5.20 -8.60 20.56
C ASN A 398 4.90 -8.79 22.06
N LYS A 399 4.53 -7.74 22.79
CA LYS A 399 4.24 -7.77 24.24
C LYS A 399 2.73 -7.76 24.54
N VAL A 400 1.90 -7.36 23.58
CA VAL A 400 0.43 -7.28 23.73
C VAL A 400 -0.26 -8.55 23.23
N ASN A 401 -1.36 -8.92 23.87
CA ASN A 401 -2.18 -10.04 23.44
C ASN A 401 -3.39 -9.55 22.65
N PHE A 402 -3.55 -10.03 21.43
CA PHE A 402 -4.70 -9.74 20.58
C PHE A 402 -4.91 -10.89 19.60
N GLU A 403 -6.12 -11.00 19.07
CA GLU A 403 -6.46 -12.01 18.08
C GLU A 403 -6.29 -11.45 16.66
N GLU A 404 -5.67 -12.24 15.78
CA GLU A 404 -5.68 -11.94 14.35
C GLU A 404 -7.07 -12.27 13.79
N VAL A 405 -7.75 -11.24 13.29
CA VAL A 405 -9.13 -11.36 12.79
C VAL A 405 -9.13 -12.00 11.39
N VAL A 406 -9.64 -13.22 11.27
CA VAL A 406 -9.68 -13.96 10.00
C VAL A 406 -11.10 -14.46 9.72
N MET A 407 -11.50 -14.42 8.45
CA MET A 407 -12.77 -14.98 7.96
C MET A 407 -12.52 -16.10 6.94
N SER A 408 -13.47 -16.44 6.07
CA SER A 408 -13.34 -17.67 5.25
C SER A 408 -13.96 -17.59 3.85
N ASN A 409 -14.90 -16.67 3.62
CA ASN A 409 -15.62 -16.56 2.36
C ASN A 409 -14.90 -15.62 1.36
N GLY A 410 -14.13 -14.66 1.85
CA GLY A 410 -13.37 -13.72 1.01
C GLY A 410 -14.22 -12.69 0.26
N ASP A 411 -15.48 -12.54 0.63
CA ASP A 411 -16.43 -11.59 0.05
C ASP A 411 -16.41 -10.22 0.75
N SER A 412 -17.21 -9.28 0.23
CA SER A 412 -17.34 -7.94 0.80
C SER A 412 -17.87 -7.93 2.24
N MET A 413 -18.68 -8.92 2.63
CA MET A 413 -19.23 -9.00 3.98
C MET A 413 -18.16 -9.38 5.00
N ASP A 414 -17.36 -10.40 4.68
CA ASP A 414 -16.24 -10.81 5.51
C ASP A 414 -15.23 -9.67 5.69
N ARG A 415 -14.95 -8.88 4.64
CA ARG A 415 -14.10 -7.69 4.72
C ARG A 415 -14.68 -6.64 5.66
N TYR A 416 -15.97 -6.36 5.55
CA TYR A 416 -16.65 -5.44 6.46
C TYR A 416 -16.53 -5.90 7.92
N TYR A 417 -16.82 -7.18 8.20
CA TYR A 417 -16.68 -7.72 9.54
C TYR A 417 -15.23 -7.77 10.04
N CYS A 418 -14.23 -7.93 9.18
CA CYS A 418 -12.83 -7.81 9.57
C CYS A 418 -12.55 -6.44 10.21
N HIS A 419 -12.96 -5.35 9.56
CA HIS A 419 -12.76 -3.99 10.09
C HIS A 419 -13.50 -3.76 11.41
N ILE A 420 -14.74 -4.27 11.53
CA ILE A 420 -15.50 -4.18 12.79
C ILE A 420 -14.81 -4.91 13.93
N LYS A 421 -14.39 -6.16 13.71
CA LYS A 421 -13.70 -6.96 14.74
C LYS A 421 -12.32 -6.37 15.06
N GLU A 422 -11.62 -5.81 14.09
CA GLU A 422 -10.35 -5.13 14.31
C GLU A 422 -10.49 -3.89 15.19
N MET A 423 -11.57 -3.12 15.08
CA MET A 423 -11.83 -2.02 16.03
C MET A 423 -11.90 -2.51 17.49
N TYR A 424 -12.55 -3.65 17.73
CA TYR A 424 -12.56 -4.26 19.07
C TYR A 424 -11.16 -4.71 19.51
N GLN A 425 -10.36 -5.31 18.62
CA GLN A 425 -8.98 -5.68 18.93
C GLN A 425 -8.09 -4.46 19.23
N SER A 426 -8.24 -3.37 18.47
CA SER A 426 -7.54 -2.11 18.75
C SER A 426 -7.88 -1.56 20.13
N LEU A 427 -9.17 -1.59 20.52
CA LEU A 427 -9.60 -1.19 21.87
C LEU A 427 -8.98 -2.08 22.94
N ASP A 428 -8.96 -3.39 22.73
CA ASP A 428 -8.35 -4.35 23.67
C ASP A 428 -6.84 -4.13 23.82
N ILE A 429 -6.13 -3.81 22.74
CA ILE A 429 -4.69 -3.48 22.76
C ILE A 429 -4.45 -2.18 23.54
N ILE A 430 -5.25 -1.14 23.27
CA ILE A 430 -5.13 0.15 23.97
C ILE A 430 -5.36 -0.03 25.48
N GLU A 431 -6.40 -0.75 25.88
CA GLU A 431 -6.73 -0.99 27.29
C GLU A 431 -5.64 -1.77 28.04
N GLN A 432 -4.89 -2.66 27.36
CA GLN A 432 -3.73 -3.34 27.96
C GLN A 432 -2.55 -2.40 28.23
N LEU A 433 -2.35 -1.38 27.39
CA LEU A 433 -1.18 -0.52 27.42
C LEU A 433 -1.39 0.79 28.20
N ILE A 434 -2.58 1.37 28.13
CA ILE A 434 -2.85 2.76 28.53
C ILE A 434 -2.57 3.05 30.01
N ASP A 435 -2.80 2.08 30.90
CA ASP A 435 -2.55 2.21 32.34
C ASP A 435 -1.08 1.93 32.73
N ASN A 436 -0.28 1.39 31.81
CA ASN A 436 1.07 0.90 32.08
C ASN A 436 2.13 1.58 31.21
N ILE A 437 1.89 2.80 30.72
CA ILE A 437 2.87 3.56 29.94
C ILE A 437 4.10 3.84 30.83
N PRO A 438 5.29 3.31 30.49
CA PRO A 438 6.49 3.50 31.31
C PRO A 438 6.93 4.96 31.39
N GLU A 439 7.56 5.35 32.51
CA GLU A 439 8.33 6.59 32.58
C GLU A 439 9.59 6.47 31.71
N GLY A 440 10.05 7.59 31.15
CA GLY A 440 11.26 7.63 30.34
C GLY A 440 11.26 8.78 29.34
N ASP A 441 12.34 8.88 28.57
CA ASP A 441 12.45 9.90 27.52
C ASP A 441 11.54 9.58 26.34
N PHE A 442 10.82 10.58 25.83
CA PHE A 442 10.01 10.50 24.62
C PHE A 442 10.83 10.72 23.33
N TYR A 443 12.08 11.19 23.45
CA TYR A 443 12.96 11.45 22.32
C TYR A 443 14.43 11.18 22.65
N ILE A 444 15.06 10.34 21.85
CA ILE A 444 16.49 10.06 21.91
C ILE A 444 17.19 11.06 21.01
N LYS A 445 18.03 11.90 21.61
CA LYS A 445 18.72 12.99 20.92
C LYS A 445 19.54 12.48 19.74
N GLN A 446 19.15 12.89 18.53
CA GLN A 446 19.89 12.59 17.31
C GLN A 446 20.95 13.64 17.00
N LYS A 447 21.90 13.26 16.12
CA LYS A 447 22.84 14.22 15.54
C LYS A 447 22.07 15.26 14.72
N PRO A 448 22.52 16.54 14.68
CA PRO A 448 21.88 17.57 13.88
C PRO A 448 21.78 17.23 12.39
N ILE A 449 22.79 16.51 11.88
CA ILE A 449 22.80 15.93 10.54
C ILE A 449 22.72 14.43 10.70
N ILE A 450 21.60 13.86 10.29
CA ILE A 450 21.39 12.42 10.25
C ILE A 450 22.01 11.89 8.96
N LYS A 451 22.93 10.94 9.11
CA LYS A 451 23.49 10.15 8.01
C LYS A 451 23.24 8.69 8.30
N VAL A 452 22.61 8.01 7.36
CA VAL A 452 22.35 6.57 7.46
C VAL A 452 23.54 5.84 6.85
N PRO A 453 24.02 4.72 7.44
CA PRO A 453 25.11 3.95 6.87
C PRO A 453 24.76 3.39 5.49
N GLU A 454 25.78 3.00 4.71
CA GLU A 454 25.57 2.41 3.39
C GLU A 454 24.89 1.03 3.50
N GLY A 455 23.88 0.81 2.66
CA GLY A 455 23.15 -0.44 2.57
C GLY A 455 21.72 -0.27 2.09
N GLN A 456 20.99 -1.38 2.10
CA GLN A 456 19.59 -1.43 1.70
C GLN A 456 18.76 -2.05 2.82
N TRP A 457 17.62 -1.45 3.12
CA TRP A 457 16.72 -1.88 4.17
C TRP A 457 15.28 -1.89 3.70
N TYR A 458 14.48 -2.78 4.27
CA TYR A 458 13.04 -2.79 4.13
C TYR A 458 12.39 -2.91 5.50
N PHE A 459 11.42 -2.05 5.77
CA PHE A 459 10.63 -2.10 6.99
C PHE A 459 9.16 -1.96 6.62
N SER A 460 8.30 -2.72 7.28
CA SER A 460 6.86 -2.70 7.04
C SER A 460 6.10 -2.54 8.34
N VAL A 461 4.90 -1.98 8.23
CA VAL A 461 3.92 -1.86 9.30
C VAL A 461 2.58 -2.37 8.83
N GLU A 462 1.73 -2.78 9.76
CA GLU A 462 0.32 -3.04 9.44
C GLU A 462 -0.39 -1.69 9.42
N GLY A 463 -0.60 -1.13 8.23
CA GLY A 463 -1.53 -0.03 8.06
C GLY A 463 -2.97 -0.48 8.29
N ALA A 464 -3.93 0.44 8.29
CA ALA A 464 -5.34 0.07 8.52
C ALA A 464 -5.94 -0.77 7.38
N SER A 465 -5.51 -0.53 6.14
CA SER A 465 -6.01 -1.24 4.94
C SER A 465 -5.09 -2.40 4.52
N GLY A 466 -3.96 -2.61 5.20
CA GLY A 466 -3.01 -3.69 4.96
C GLY A 466 -1.55 -3.30 5.16
N GLU A 467 -0.63 -4.10 4.63
CA GLU A 467 0.80 -3.88 4.84
C GLU A 467 1.28 -2.62 4.11
N PHE A 468 1.91 -1.69 4.83
CA PHE A 468 2.62 -0.56 4.24
C PHE A 468 4.12 -0.76 4.44
N GLY A 469 4.91 -0.56 3.38
CA GLY A 469 6.34 -0.83 3.40
C GLY A 469 7.19 0.35 2.96
N ALA A 470 8.35 0.52 3.57
CA ALA A 470 9.38 1.48 3.17
C ALA A 470 10.68 0.74 2.85
N TYR A 471 11.11 0.83 1.59
CA TYR A 471 12.44 0.43 1.14
C TYR A 471 13.36 1.65 1.12
N LEU A 472 14.56 1.49 1.65
CA LEU A 472 15.60 2.52 1.71
C LEU A 472 16.91 1.97 1.12
N ASP A 473 17.42 2.59 0.06
CA ASP A 473 18.83 2.52 -0.35
C ASP A 473 19.55 3.77 0.18
N SER A 474 20.60 3.56 0.97
CA SER A 474 21.48 4.63 1.45
C SER A 474 22.91 4.40 0.98
N ARG A 475 23.56 5.50 0.56
CA ARG A 475 24.98 5.55 0.18
C ARG A 475 25.83 6.31 1.20
N GLY A 476 25.40 6.34 2.47
CA GLY A 476 26.18 6.98 3.54
C GLY A 476 25.98 8.50 3.68
N ASP A 477 25.04 9.10 2.94
CA ASP A 477 24.80 10.55 2.94
C ASP A 477 23.64 10.97 3.85
N LYS A 478 23.33 12.28 3.88
CA LYS A 478 22.24 12.90 4.63
C LYS A 478 20.85 12.77 3.98
N SER A 479 20.81 12.25 2.77
CA SER A 479 19.64 12.07 1.92
C SER A 479 19.60 10.63 1.42
N PRO A 480 18.41 10.02 1.30
CA PRO A 480 18.29 8.68 0.75
C PRO A 480 18.68 8.67 -0.72
N TYR A 481 19.36 7.62 -1.16
CA TYR A 481 19.68 7.43 -2.58
C TYR A 481 18.44 7.00 -3.37
N ARG A 482 17.65 6.11 -2.75
CA ARG A 482 16.33 5.68 -3.20
C ARG A 482 15.44 5.42 -1.99
N LEU A 483 14.19 5.89 -2.06
CA LEU A 483 13.16 5.58 -1.07
C LEU A 483 11.87 5.17 -1.77
N LYS A 484 11.54 3.87 -1.76
CA LYS A 484 10.34 3.31 -2.39
C LYS A 484 9.32 2.96 -1.32
N PHE A 485 8.07 3.34 -1.54
CA PHE A 485 6.98 2.93 -0.67
C PHE A 485 6.16 1.83 -1.35
N ARG A 486 5.82 0.79 -0.59
CA ARG A 486 4.79 -0.18 -0.93
C ARG A 486 3.45 0.39 -0.43
N PRO A 487 2.58 0.90 -1.31
CA PRO A 487 1.25 1.32 -0.90
C PRO A 487 0.38 0.13 -0.52
N MET A 488 -0.60 0.35 0.34
CA MET A 488 -1.58 -0.67 0.71
C MET A 488 -2.58 -0.85 -0.43
N GLY A 489 -3.08 0.26 -0.99
CA GLY A 489 -4.22 0.26 -1.91
C GLY A 489 -3.93 -0.22 -3.34
N LEU A 490 -2.67 -0.24 -3.79
CA LEU A 490 -2.35 -0.61 -5.18
C LEU A 490 -2.74 -2.05 -5.50
N THR A 491 -2.39 -2.97 -4.60
CA THR A 491 -2.69 -4.41 -4.72
C THR A 491 -4.21 -4.66 -4.69
N LEU A 492 -4.93 -3.89 -3.86
CA LEU A 492 -6.39 -3.92 -3.74
C LEU A 492 -7.07 -3.55 -5.06
N VAL A 493 -6.64 -2.45 -5.68
CA VAL A 493 -7.15 -2.01 -6.99
C VAL A 493 -6.73 -2.97 -8.12
N GLY A 494 -5.50 -3.51 -8.07
CA GLY A 494 -5.03 -4.50 -9.04
C GLY A 494 -5.83 -5.80 -9.03
N ALA A 495 -6.40 -6.18 -7.89
CA ALA A 495 -7.24 -7.37 -7.75
C ALA A 495 -8.71 -7.15 -8.17
N MET A 496 -9.16 -5.91 -8.40
CA MET A 496 -10.58 -5.61 -8.71
C MET A 496 -11.09 -6.34 -9.95
N ASP A 497 -10.29 -6.45 -11.00
CA ASP A 497 -10.68 -7.18 -12.22
C ASP A 497 -11.02 -8.65 -11.90
N LYS A 498 -10.17 -9.31 -11.11
CA LYS A 498 -10.36 -10.71 -10.71
C LYS A 498 -11.60 -10.87 -9.82
N MET A 499 -11.84 -9.94 -8.90
CA MET A 499 -12.99 -9.97 -7.98
C MET A 499 -14.34 -9.72 -8.68
N LEU A 500 -14.35 -8.88 -9.73
CA LEU A 500 -15.57 -8.38 -10.35
C LEU A 500 -15.93 -9.04 -11.68
N LYS A 501 -15.04 -9.83 -12.28
CA LYS A 501 -15.32 -10.51 -13.54
C LYS A 501 -16.56 -11.41 -13.45
N GLY A 502 -17.56 -11.12 -14.28
CA GLY A 502 -18.84 -11.82 -14.33
C GLY A 502 -19.90 -11.28 -13.35
N GLN A 503 -19.53 -10.39 -12.44
CA GLN A 503 -20.45 -9.70 -11.51
C GLN A 503 -21.17 -8.54 -12.21
N LYS A 504 -22.20 -7.98 -11.57
CA LYS A 504 -22.93 -6.84 -12.13
C LYS A 504 -22.14 -5.54 -11.94
N ILE A 505 -22.41 -4.55 -12.79
CA ILE A 505 -21.81 -3.21 -12.64
C ILE A 505 -22.09 -2.57 -11.27
N ALA A 506 -23.25 -2.84 -10.65
CA ALA A 506 -23.57 -2.34 -9.31
C ALA A 506 -22.66 -2.93 -8.22
N ASP A 507 -22.15 -4.14 -8.44
CA ASP A 507 -21.28 -4.85 -7.50
C ASP A 507 -19.85 -4.27 -7.50
N LEU A 508 -19.50 -3.49 -8.54
CA LEU A 508 -18.25 -2.74 -8.59
C LEU A 508 -18.18 -1.69 -7.48
N VAL A 509 -19.27 -0.96 -7.25
CA VAL A 509 -19.36 0.03 -6.16
C VAL A 509 -19.25 -0.68 -4.80
N THR A 510 -19.95 -1.80 -4.64
CA THR A 510 -19.93 -2.58 -3.41
C THR A 510 -18.54 -3.15 -3.11
N THR A 511 -17.89 -3.76 -4.09
CA THR A 511 -16.54 -4.32 -3.92
C THR A 511 -15.51 -3.22 -3.70
N GLY A 512 -15.64 -2.09 -4.40
CA GLY A 512 -14.78 -0.92 -4.20
C GLY A 512 -14.88 -0.35 -2.79
N ALA A 513 -16.10 -0.20 -2.28
CA ALA A 513 -16.33 0.24 -0.91
C ALA A 513 -15.68 -0.70 0.12
N ALA A 514 -15.79 -2.02 -0.08
CA ALA A 514 -15.28 -3.02 0.85
C ALA A 514 -13.75 -3.24 0.81
N LEU A 515 -13.04 -2.62 -0.13
CA LEU A 515 -11.59 -2.76 -0.30
C LEU A 515 -10.77 -1.74 0.50
N ASP A 516 -11.38 -0.70 1.08
CA ASP A 516 -10.69 0.35 1.86
C ASP A 516 -9.44 0.95 1.19
N PHE A 517 -9.53 1.30 -0.10
CA PHE A 517 -8.40 1.95 -0.78
C PHE A 517 -8.47 3.49 -0.67
N VAL A 518 -7.30 4.12 -0.52
CA VAL A 518 -7.15 5.57 -0.43
C VAL A 518 -6.30 6.04 -1.60
N ILE A 519 -6.86 6.85 -2.50
CA ILE A 519 -6.20 7.19 -3.78
C ILE A 519 -4.80 7.81 -3.59
N PRO A 520 -4.59 8.77 -2.66
CA PRO A 520 -3.25 9.35 -2.49
C PRO A 520 -2.18 8.34 -2.03
N ASP A 521 -2.58 7.19 -1.47
CA ASP A 521 -1.65 6.10 -1.11
C ASP A 521 -1.23 5.34 -2.36
N ILE A 522 -2.20 5.01 -3.23
CA ILE A 522 -1.94 4.30 -4.50
C ILE A 522 -0.99 5.10 -5.39
N ASP A 523 -1.25 6.40 -5.50
CA ASP A 523 -0.57 7.31 -6.42
C ASP A 523 0.75 7.87 -5.85
N ARG A 524 0.88 8.08 -4.53
CA ARG A 524 2.04 8.73 -3.88
C ARG A 524 2.38 10.13 -4.43
#